data_AF-A0A8T1UIM2-F1
#
_entry.id   AF-A0A8T1UIM2-F1
#
_cell.length_a   1.000
_cell.length_b   1.000
_cell.length_c   1.000
_cell.angle_alpha   90.00
_cell.angle_beta   90.00
_cell.angle_gamma   90.00
#
_symmetry.space_group_name_H-M   'P 1'
#
loop_
_entity.id
_entity.type
_entity.pdbx_description
1 polymer ?
#
loop_
_entity_poly.entity_id
_entity_poly.type
_entity_poly.pdbx_seq_one_letter_code
_entity_poly.pdbx_strand_id
1 'polypeptide(L)' 'MTMAGPRANIVRSPDFESGCVRVLRGKGARLTRAEKAALELFALSAIPAAHDAEEDENESFVERFRRNAA' A
#
# COMPACT_ATOMS: atom_id res chain seq x y z
N MET A 1 19.67 -0.34 -2.35
CA MET A 1 18.73 -1.09 -1.49
C MET A 1 19.41 -1.25 -0.15
N THR A 2 19.05 -0.41 0.84
CA THR A 2 19.75 -0.37 2.13
C THR A 2 19.24 -1.49 3.01
N MET A 3 20.07 -2.51 3.25
CA MET A 3 19.74 -3.60 4.19
C MET A 3 19.84 -3.09 5.62
N ALA A 4 18.79 -3.31 6.41
CA ALA A 4 18.84 -3.08 7.85
C ALA A 4 19.91 -3.98 8.47
N GLY A 5 20.86 -3.39 9.20
CA GLY A 5 21.93 -4.16 9.84
C GLY A 5 21.41 -5.08 10.97
N PRO A 6 22.22 -6.05 11.44
CA PRO A 6 21.81 -7.00 12.49
C PRO A 6 21.36 -6.36 13.81
N ARG A 7 21.74 -5.09 14.03
CA ARG A 7 21.40 -4.28 15.21
C ARG A 7 20.41 -3.16 14.89
N ALA A 8 19.74 -3.22 13.75
CA ALA A 8 18.72 -2.23 13.41
C ALA A 8 17.64 -2.24 14.49
N ASN A 9 17.34 -1.06 15.02
CA ASN A 9 16.26 -0.90 15.97
C ASN A 9 14.93 -0.99 15.21
N ILE A 10 14.39 -2.21 15.10
CA ILE A 10 13.07 -2.44 14.53
C ILE A 10 12.05 -2.08 15.61
N VAL A 11 11.46 -0.90 15.49
CA VAL A 11 10.38 -0.49 16.38
C VAL A 11 9.19 -1.43 16.16
N ARG A 12 8.81 -2.16 17.20
CA ARG A 12 7.62 -3.02 17.22
C ARG A 12 6.44 -2.19 17.71
N SER A 13 5.34 -2.23 16.98
CA SER A 13 4.12 -1.50 17.35
C SER A 13 2.93 -2.44 17.14
N PRO A 14 2.36 -3.02 18.22
CA PRO A 14 1.27 -3.99 18.10
C PRO A 14 0.05 -3.46 17.36
N ASP A 15 -0.31 -2.20 17.58
CA ASP A 15 -1.45 -1.56 16.92
C ASP A 15 -1.18 -1.33 15.43
N PHE A 16 0.05 -0.93 15.06
CA PHE A 16 0.45 -0.79 13.66
C PHE A 16 0.44 -2.15 12.95
N GLU A 17 1.10 -3.16 13.52
CA GLU A 17 1.24 -4.49 12.93
C GLU A 17 -0.13 -5.18 12.74
N SER A 18 -0.97 -5.15 13.78
CA SER A 18 -2.31 -5.74 13.72
C SER A 18 -3.26 -4.94 12.81
N GLY A 19 -3.11 -3.61 12.77
CA GLY A 19 -3.81 -2.73 11.85
C GLY A 19 -3.48 -3.05 10.39
N CYS A 20 -2.21 -3.18 10.04
CA CYS A 20 -1.75 -3.57 8.70
C CYS A 20 -2.36 -4.91 8.28
N VAL A 21 -2.32 -5.94 9.13
CA VAL A 21 -2.91 -7.25 8.83
C VAL A 21 -4.42 -7.13 8.55
N ARG A 22 -5.14 -6.28 9.29
CA ARG A 22 -6.57 -6.04 9.04
C ARG A 22 -6.82 -5.34 7.70
N VAL A 23 -6.05 -4.31 7.36
CA VAL A 23 -6.15 -3.60 6.07
C VAL A 23 -5.88 -4.56 4.92
N LEU A 24 -4.79 -5.33 4.98
CA LEU A 24 -4.44 -6.32 3.95
C LEU A 24 -5.47 -7.44 3.79
N ARG A 25 -6.27 -7.69 4.84
CA ARG A 25 -7.40 -8.63 4.81
C ARG A 25 -8.72 -8.00 4.36
N GLY A 26 -8.72 -6.73 3.92
CA GLY A 26 -9.93 -5.99 3.52
C GLY A 26 -10.84 -5.61 4.68
N LYS A 27 -10.36 -5.67 5.93
CA LYS A 27 -11.16 -5.42 7.15
C LYS A 27 -10.90 -4.03 7.73
N GLY A 28 -10.60 -3.05 6.90
CA GLY A 28 -10.29 -1.67 7.31
C GLY A 28 -11.40 -0.98 8.12
N ALA A 29 -12.67 -1.31 7.85
CA ALA A 29 -13.80 -0.79 8.62
C ALA A 29 -13.82 -1.25 10.10
N ARG A 30 -13.05 -2.30 10.46
CA ARG A 30 -12.98 -2.88 11.80
C ARG A 30 -11.73 -2.46 12.58
N LEU A 31 -11.02 -1.43 12.12
CA LEU A 31 -9.86 -0.91 12.83
C LEU A 31 -10.28 -0.26 14.15
N THR A 32 -9.52 -0.53 15.21
CA THR A 32 -9.70 0.17 16.48
C THR A 32 -9.20 1.62 16.38
N ARG A 33 -9.54 2.46 17.37
CA ARG A 33 -9.03 3.84 17.43
C ARG A 33 -7.50 3.88 17.46
N ALA A 34 -6.87 2.99 18.23
CA ALA A 34 -5.42 2.93 18.36
C ALA A 34 -4.77 2.52 17.04
N GLU A 35 -5.29 1.49 16.37
CA GLU A 35 -4.80 1.08 15.05
C GLU A 35 -4.96 2.18 14.01
N LYS A 36 -6.12 2.86 13.99
CA LYS A 36 -6.37 3.95 13.05
C LYS A 36 -5.36 5.08 13.24
N ALA A 37 -5.08 5.47 14.48
CA ALA A 37 -4.07 6.47 14.80
C ALA A 37 -2.64 6.01 14.42
N ALA A 38 -2.31 4.74 14.65
CA ALA A 38 -1.00 4.18 14.28
C ALA A 38 -0.79 4.11 12.76
N LEU A 39 -1.86 3.93 11.99
CA LEU A 39 -1.83 3.87 10.53
C LEU A 39 -1.98 5.23 9.84
N GLU A 40 -2.47 6.25 10.55
CA GLU A 40 -2.77 7.57 9.99
C GLU A 40 -1.56 8.20 9.28
N LEU A 41 -0.37 8.10 9.87
CA LEU A 41 0.91 8.58 9.31
C LEU A 41 1.28 7.92 7.97
N PHE A 42 0.74 6.73 7.70
CA PHE A 42 1.02 5.95 6.50
C PHE A 42 -0.16 5.92 5.52
N ALA A 43 -1.29 6.52 5.89
CA ALA A 43 -2.39 6.69 4.99
C ALA A 43 -1.94 7.60 3.85
N LEU A 44 -2.01 7.11 2.62
CA LEU A 44 -1.84 7.95 1.44
C LEU A 44 -2.87 9.07 1.56
N SER A 45 -2.41 10.31 1.76
CA SER A 45 -3.24 11.50 1.62
C SER A 45 -3.76 11.47 0.19
N ALA A 46 -5.00 10.97 0.02
CA ALA A 46 -5.69 10.69 -1.24
C ALA A 46 -4.85 11.06 -2.46
N ILE A 47 -3.94 10.16 -2.87
CA ILE A 47 -3.39 10.26 -4.23
C ILE A 47 -4.64 10.22 -5.11
N PRO A 48 -4.92 11.25 -5.93
CA PRO A 48 -6.07 11.22 -6.82
C PRO A 48 -6.03 9.87 -7.49
N ALA A 49 -7.08 9.07 -7.32
CA ALA A 49 -7.17 7.76 -7.95
C ALA A 49 -6.74 7.98 -9.39
N ALA A 50 -5.54 7.48 -9.74
CA ALA A 50 -5.04 7.62 -11.09
C ALA A 50 -6.15 6.97 -11.91
N HIS A 51 -6.77 7.84 -12.70
CA HIS A 51 -7.95 7.66 -13.50
C HIS A 51 -8.18 6.19 -13.83
N ASP A 52 -9.42 5.72 -13.70
CA ASP A 52 -9.90 4.55 -14.43
C ASP A 52 -9.47 4.72 -15.90
N ALA A 53 -8.27 4.22 -16.22
CA ALA A 53 -7.90 3.88 -17.56
C ALA A 53 -8.55 2.53 -17.67
N GLU A 54 -9.67 2.50 -18.39
CA GLU A 54 -10.27 1.30 -18.95
C GLU A 54 -9.12 0.51 -19.60
N GLU A 55 -8.45 -0.33 -18.80
CA GLU A 55 -7.49 -1.29 -19.28
C GLU A 55 -8.34 -2.31 -19.99
N ASP A 56 -8.35 -2.27 -21.33
CA ASP A 56 -8.88 -3.37 -22.11
C ASP A 56 -8.20 -4.65 -21.60
N GLU A 57 -8.96 -5.50 -20.90
CA GLU A 57 -8.46 -6.71 -20.23
C GLU A 57 -7.76 -7.68 -21.21
N ASN A 58 -7.89 -7.42 -22.52
CA ASN A 58 -7.28 -8.19 -23.60
C ASN A 58 -5.98 -7.58 -24.13
N GLU A 59 -5.54 -6.42 -23.63
CA GLU A 59 -4.32 -5.78 -24.10
C GLU A 59 -3.07 -6.42 -23.45
N SER A 60 -2.24 -7.05 -24.29
CA SER A 60 -0.97 -7.65 -23.85
C SER A 60 -0.03 -6.58 -23.26
N PHE A 61 0.66 -6.93 -22.18
CA PHE A 61 1.67 -6.09 -21.53
C PHE A 61 2.70 -5.49 -22.52
N VAL A 62 3.03 -6.23 -23.59
CA VAL A 62 3.98 -5.79 -24.61
C VAL A 62 3.45 -4.62 -25.45
N GLU A 63 2.16 -4.63 -25.78
CA GLU A 63 1.50 -3.53 -26.52
C GLU A 63 1.53 -2.24 -25.69
N ARG A 64 1.17 -2.34 -24.41
CA ARG A 64 1.20 -1.24 -23.45
C ARG A 64 2.60 -0.63 -23.30
N PHE A 65 3.62 -1.48 -23.19
CA PHE A 65 5.00 -1.01 -23.09
C PHE A 65 5.46 -0.26 -24.34
N ARG A 66 5.08 -0.73 -25.53
CA ARG A 66 5.45 -0.09 -26.81
C ARG A 66 4.77 1.26 -27.00
N ARG A 67 3.48 1.36 -26.66
CA ARG A 67 2.72 2.61 -26.77
C ARG A 67 3.33 3.72 -25.91
N ASN A 68 3.77 3.39 -24.71
CA ASN A 68 4.30 4.35 -23.75
C ASN A 68 5.78 4.66 -23.92
N ALA A 69 6.46 3.97 -24.84
CA ALA A 69 7.88 4.15 -25.14
C ALA A 69 8.13 5.05 -26.37
N ALA A 70 7.07 5.52 -27.03
CA ALA A 70 7.11 6.53 -28.10
C ALA A 70 6.72 7.90 -27.56
#